data_AF-Q9WZC0-F1
#
_entry.id   AF-Q9WZC0-F1
#
_cell.length_a   1.000
_cell.length_b   1.000
_cell.length_c   1.000
_cell.angle_alpha   90.00
_cell.angle_beta   90.00
_cell.angle_gamma   90.00
#
_symmetry.space_group_name_H-M   'P 1'
#
loop_
_entity.id
_entity.type
_entity.pdbx_description
1 polymer ?
#
loop_
_entity_poly.entity_id
_entity_poly.type
_entity_poly.pdbx_seq_one_letter_code
_entity_poly.pdbx_strand_id
1 'polypeptide(L)'
;MKRLLLPFLLLSEVLLSQVYFSTVDDLSSLVISHLESASDVTVVAYSIDPDYLGLKECSMATEVPVEGAFVHISDGLLHSKFIVLDHKTVIFGSANFNRPSLEEHLNNLIVFHSKEIATFFERIYDWLVFGKRPQARLETEEGTFFLIPIADGEKIVLDALWKAKRYVLLCSYAFTDEDVFATLKFLSSRGVEIYIITDEWFESSRLRELPLETFHVLEVKEPLMHHKFLVIDGKILITGSANFTESGFHRNVEVMFETSNREYVESFEEEFNRIWRGYFVQGVRF
;
A
#
# COMPACT_ATOMS: atom_id res chain seq x y z
N MET A 1 -58.35 -16.06 -1.99
CA MET A 1 -57.02 -15.69 -2.53
C MET A 1 -56.45 -14.55 -1.70
N LYS A 2 -55.60 -14.86 -0.71
CA LYS A 2 -54.85 -13.83 0.04
C LYS A 2 -53.51 -13.65 -0.66
N ARG A 3 -53.26 -12.46 -1.22
CA ARG A 3 -51.95 -12.06 -1.75
C ARG A 3 -51.01 -11.88 -0.56
N LEU A 4 -50.02 -12.75 -0.45
CA LEU A 4 -48.89 -12.58 0.45
C LEU A 4 -47.98 -11.53 -0.18
N LEU A 5 -47.89 -10.35 0.42
CA LEU A 5 -46.86 -9.38 0.13
C LEU A 5 -45.55 -9.94 0.69
N LEU A 6 -44.63 -10.36 -0.19
CA LEU A 6 -43.23 -10.59 0.20
C LEU A 6 -42.63 -9.23 0.57
N PRO A 7 -41.96 -9.08 1.73
CA PRO A 7 -41.26 -7.86 2.04
C PRO A 7 -40.02 -7.76 1.14
N PHE A 8 -39.89 -6.61 0.50
CA PHE A 8 -38.68 -6.17 -0.19
C PHE A 8 -37.53 -6.17 0.82
N LEU A 9 -36.61 -7.14 0.72
CA LEU A 9 -35.32 -7.07 1.39
C LEU A 9 -34.50 -6.01 0.65
N LEU A 10 -34.40 -4.82 1.23
CA LEU A 10 -33.31 -3.89 0.95
C LEU A 10 -32.01 -4.62 1.35
N LEU A 11 -31.35 -5.23 0.37
CA LEU A 11 -29.93 -5.54 0.46
C LEU A 11 -29.23 -4.17 0.61
N SER A 12 -28.89 -3.80 1.83
CA SER A 12 -27.78 -2.86 2.01
C SER A 12 -26.59 -3.52 1.34
N GLU A 13 -26.10 -2.95 0.24
CA GLU A 13 -24.78 -3.29 -0.28
C GLU A 13 -23.81 -3.11 0.87
N VAL A 14 -23.35 -4.23 1.45
CA VAL A 14 -22.18 -4.21 2.31
C VAL A 14 -21.06 -3.87 1.36
N LEU A 15 -20.66 -2.60 1.36
CA LEU A 15 -19.49 -2.12 0.63
C LEU A 15 -18.27 -2.76 1.29
N LEU A 16 -17.91 -3.95 0.81
CA LEU A 16 -16.71 -4.66 1.23
C LEU A 16 -15.49 -3.89 0.74
N SER A 17 -14.46 -3.86 1.57
CA SER A 17 -13.14 -3.34 1.18
C SER A 17 -12.58 -4.18 0.02
N GLN A 18 -11.90 -3.53 -0.93
CA GLN A 18 -11.42 -4.18 -2.16
C GLN A 18 -9.97 -3.83 -2.47
N VAL A 19 -9.24 -4.80 -3.01
CA VAL A 19 -7.85 -4.65 -3.47
C VAL A 19 -7.84 -4.57 -4.99
N TYR A 20 -7.05 -3.64 -5.52
CA TYR A 20 -6.88 -3.42 -6.95
C TYR A 20 -5.40 -3.40 -7.31
N PHE A 21 -5.06 -3.96 -8.47
CA PHE A 21 -3.69 -4.02 -8.99
C PHE A 21 -3.64 -3.52 -10.43
N SER A 22 -2.65 -2.70 -10.78
CA SER A 22 -2.54 -2.15 -12.14
C SER A 22 -2.30 -3.19 -13.24
N THR A 23 -1.95 -4.43 -12.88
CA THR A 23 -1.81 -5.56 -13.81
C THR A 23 -3.14 -6.18 -14.23
N VAL A 24 -4.26 -5.76 -13.64
CA VAL A 24 -5.61 -6.28 -13.97
C VAL A 24 -6.69 -5.20 -13.94
N ASP A 25 -6.47 -4.13 -13.18
CA ASP A 25 -7.43 -3.06 -12.95
C ASP A 25 -6.97 -1.74 -13.57
N ASP A 26 -7.95 -0.91 -13.92
CA ASP A 26 -7.72 0.48 -14.29
C ASP A 26 -7.78 1.35 -13.02
N LEU A 27 -6.60 1.54 -12.40
CA LEU A 27 -6.49 2.31 -11.15
C LEU A 27 -6.88 3.78 -11.35
N SER A 28 -6.64 4.33 -12.54
CA SER A 28 -7.01 5.71 -12.87
C SER A 28 -8.51 5.90 -12.88
N SER A 29 -9.23 5.07 -13.62
CA SER A 29 -10.70 5.10 -13.64
C SER A 29 -11.30 4.81 -12.25
N LEU A 30 -10.68 3.91 -11.48
CA LEU A 30 -11.06 3.65 -10.09
C LEU A 30 -10.98 4.92 -9.25
N VAL A 31 -9.84 5.61 -9.25
CA VAL A 31 -9.64 6.82 -8.43
C VAL A 31 -10.57 7.95 -8.91
N ILE A 32 -10.63 8.19 -10.22
CA ILE A 32 -11.46 9.28 -10.80
C ILE A 32 -12.94 9.06 -10.47
N SER A 33 -13.47 7.85 -10.62
CA SER A 33 -14.89 7.59 -10.33
C SER A 33 -15.26 7.82 -8.86
N HIS A 34 -14.33 7.51 -7.95
CA HIS A 34 -14.51 7.81 -6.53
C HIS A 34 -14.47 9.33 -6.26
N LEU A 35 -13.55 10.05 -6.89
CA LEU A 35 -13.45 11.51 -6.77
C LEU A 35 -14.67 12.23 -7.33
N GLU A 36 -15.21 11.80 -8.47
CA GLU A 36 -16.40 12.40 -9.09
C GLU A 36 -17.67 12.25 -8.24
N SER A 37 -17.73 11.23 -7.39
CA SER A 37 -18.89 10.96 -6.52
C SER A 37 -18.77 11.58 -5.13
N ALA A 38 -17.58 12.03 -4.73
CA ALA A 38 -17.32 12.57 -3.40
C ALA A 38 -17.68 14.06 -3.30
N SER A 39 -18.14 14.46 -2.12
CA SER A 39 -18.44 15.87 -1.79
C SER A 39 -17.36 16.50 -0.92
N ASP A 40 -16.68 15.70 -0.10
CA ASP A 40 -15.52 16.12 0.68
C ASP A 40 -14.33 15.20 0.38
N VAL A 41 -13.19 15.82 0.08
CA VAL A 41 -11.98 15.13 -0.37
C VAL A 41 -10.79 15.64 0.41
N THR A 42 -10.10 14.73 1.09
CA THR A 42 -8.79 14.97 1.69
C THR A 42 -7.74 14.11 1.00
N VAL A 43 -6.64 14.71 0.57
CA VAL A 43 -5.56 14.03 -0.15
C VAL A 43 -4.25 14.23 0.57
N VAL A 44 -3.52 13.12 0.77
CA VAL A 44 -2.13 13.13 1.20
C VAL A 44 -1.33 12.33 0.19
N ALA A 45 -0.37 12.99 -0.47
CA ALA A 45 0.35 12.38 -1.57
C ALA A 45 1.79 12.85 -1.66
N TYR A 46 2.72 11.93 -1.87
CA TYR A 46 4.09 12.27 -2.26
C TYR A 46 4.11 13.01 -3.61
N SER A 47 3.42 12.45 -4.60
CA SER A 47 3.27 13.01 -5.95
C SER A 47 1.83 12.84 -6.42
N ILE A 48 1.31 13.90 -7.06
CA ILE A 48 -0.07 13.99 -7.52
C ILE A 48 -0.18 14.86 -8.77
N ASP A 49 -1.09 14.51 -9.68
CA ASP A 49 -1.50 15.32 -10.83
C ASP A 49 -2.96 15.81 -10.64
N PRO A 50 -3.21 16.98 -10.01
CA PRO A 50 -4.56 17.40 -9.66
C PRO A 50 -5.49 17.58 -10.86
N ASP A 51 -4.99 18.18 -11.94
CA ASP A 51 -5.76 18.41 -13.17
C ASP A 51 -6.17 17.09 -13.85
N TYR A 52 -5.26 16.12 -13.84
CA TYR A 52 -5.52 14.79 -14.40
C TYR A 52 -6.62 14.05 -13.63
N LEU A 53 -6.60 14.15 -12.31
CA LEU A 53 -7.59 13.54 -11.44
C LEU A 53 -8.90 14.33 -11.36
N GLY A 54 -8.97 15.51 -12.00
CA GLY A 54 -10.11 16.40 -11.91
C GLY A 54 -10.36 16.92 -10.49
N LEU A 55 -9.32 16.98 -9.66
CA LEU A 55 -9.41 17.46 -8.28
C LEU A 55 -9.78 18.95 -8.28
N LYS A 56 -10.83 19.28 -7.51
CA LYS A 56 -11.28 20.66 -7.27
C LYS A 56 -10.99 21.04 -5.82
N GLU A 57 -11.71 22.00 -5.25
CA GLU A 57 -11.60 22.40 -3.84
C GLU A 57 -11.51 21.17 -2.92
N CYS A 58 -10.33 20.89 -2.39
CA CYS A 58 -10.04 19.74 -1.54
C CYS A 58 -8.98 20.12 -0.49
N SER A 59 -8.95 19.36 0.60
CA SER A 59 -7.92 19.48 1.63
C SER A 59 -6.70 18.67 1.20
N MET A 60 -5.54 19.29 0.99
CA MET A 60 -4.38 18.60 0.42
C MET A 60 -3.08 18.85 1.18
N ALA A 61 -2.31 17.78 1.40
CA ALA A 61 -0.94 17.83 1.90
C ALA A 61 -0.03 17.03 0.96
N THR A 62 0.98 17.69 0.38
CA THR A 62 1.89 17.09 -0.60
C THR A 62 3.33 17.36 -0.26
N GLU A 63 4.22 16.42 -0.58
CA GLU A 63 5.67 16.62 -0.41
C GLU A 63 6.18 17.71 -1.36
N VAL A 64 5.78 17.64 -2.63
CA VAL A 64 6.03 18.71 -3.59
C VAL A 64 4.97 19.79 -3.37
N PRO A 65 5.33 21.04 -2.98
CA PRO A 65 4.36 22.07 -2.69
C PRO A 65 3.48 22.37 -3.90
N VAL A 66 2.17 22.21 -3.75
CA VAL A 66 1.15 22.76 -4.66
C VAL A 66 0.57 24.02 -4.01
N GLU A 67 0.16 25.01 -4.79
CA GLU A 67 -0.40 26.25 -4.25
C GLU A 67 -1.58 25.97 -3.30
N GLY A 68 -1.48 26.41 -2.03
CA GLY A 68 -2.48 26.16 -0.99
C GLY A 68 -2.25 24.91 -0.13
N ALA A 69 -1.26 24.07 -0.42
CA ALA A 69 -0.85 22.95 0.42
C ALA A 69 0.18 23.39 1.47
N PHE A 70 -0.04 23.01 2.73
CA PHE A 70 0.86 23.32 3.85
C PHE A 70 1.27 22.04 4.55
N VAL A 71 2.57 21.84 4.78
CA VAL A 71 3.07 20.68 5.52
C VAL A 71 4.11 21.11 6.55
N HIS A 72 3.94 20.65 7.79
CA HIS A 72 4.93 20.74 8.85
C HIS A 72 5.62 19.38 9.02
N ILE A 73 6.77 19.20 8.37
CA ILE A 73 7.64 18.04 8.61
C ILE A 73 8.97 18.55 9.15
N SER A 74 9.44 18.02 10.28
CA SER A 74 10.72 18.42 10.85
C SER A 74 11.89 17.62 10.28
N ASP A 75 11.74 16.32 9.96
CA ASP A 75 12.89 15.42 9.74
C ASP A 75 12.69 14.23 8.75
N GLY A 76 11.80 14.32 7.74
CA GLY A 76 11.56 13.24 6.76
C GLY A 76 10.74 13.66 5.54
N LEU A 77 10.46 12.73 4.61
CA LEU A 77 9.56 12.98 3.47
C LEU A 77 8.12 12.54 3.80
N LEU A 78 7.12 13.29 3.31
CA LEU A 78 5.73 12.83 3.20
C LEU A 78 5.66 11.82 2.05
N HIS A 79 5.75 10.54 2.39
CA HIS A 79 5.70 9.46 1.41
C HIS A 79 4.42 8.63 1.53
N SER A 80 3.50 9.00 2.41
CA SER A 80 2.16 8.45 2.46
C SER A 80 1.33 8.86 1.24
N LYS A 81 0.51 7.93 0.75
CA LYS A 81 -0.32 8.07 -0.45
C LYS A 81 -1.71 7.56 -0.12
N PHE A 82 -2.60 8.48 0.26
CA PHE A 82 -4.00 8.16 0.47
C PHE A 82 -4.95 9.29 0.10
N ILE A 83 -6.19 8.91 -0.18
CA ILE A 83 -7.32 9.82 -0.35
C ILE A 83 -8.40 9.39 0.65
N VAL A 84 -8.96 10.34 1.39
CA VAL A 84 -10.16 10.16 2.21
C VAL A 84 -11.32 10.88 1.53
N LEU A 85 -12.46 10.19 1.43
CA LEU A 85 -13.67 10.67 0.78
C LEU A 85 -14.84 10.60 1.75
N ASP A 86 -15.56 11.72 1.88
CA ASP A 86 -16.79 11.86 2.68
C ASP A 86 -16.68 11.29 4.11
N HIS A 87 -15.49 11.36 4.72
CA HIS A 87 -15.16 10.82 6.05
C HIS A 87 -15.47 9.33 6.25
N LYS A 88 -15.57 8.55 5.17
CA LYS A 88 -16.02 7.13 5.24
C LYS A 88 -15.31 6.19 4.29
N THR A 89 -14.69 6.69 3.23
CA THR A 89 -13.95 5.88 2.27
C THR A 89 -12.48 6.29 2.27
N VAL A 90 -11.58 5.32 2.25
CA VAL A 90 -10.13 5.55 2.13
C VAL A 90 -9.61 4.78 0.94
N ILE A 91 -8.89 5.45 0.04
CA ILE A 91 -8.08 4.84 -1.00
C ILE A 91 -6.64 4.92 -0.54
N PHE A 92 -5.97 3.78 -0.36
CA PHE A 92 -4.62 3.69 0.20
C PHE A 92 -3.82 2.59 -0.49
N GLY A 93 -2.52 2.80 -0.72
CA GLY A 93 -1.67 1.74 -1.25
C GLY A 93 -0.26 2.20 -1.62
N SER A 94 0.33 1.51 -2.60
CA SER A 94 1.68 1.82 -3.08
C SER A 94 1.71 2.94 -4.13
N ALA A 95 0.59 3.17 -4.82
CA ALA A 95 0.50 4.07 -5.96
C ALA A 95 0.60 5.55 -5.57
N ASN A 96 1.39 6.32 -6.30
CA ASN A 96 1.24 7.77 -6.32
C ASN A 96 -0.02 8.15 -7.11
N PHE A 97 -0.56 9.34 -6.84
CA PHE A 97 -1.76 9.84 -7.52
C PHE A 97 -1.42 10.67 -8.75
N ASN A 98 -0.45 10.20 -9.54
CA ASN A 98 -0.03 10.80 -10.81
C ASN A 98 -0.26 9.81 -11.95
N ARG A 99 -0.28 10.32 -13.19
CA ARG A 99 -0.65 9.52 -14.36
C ARG A 99 0.25 8.28 -14.55
N PRO A 100 1.60 8.38 -14.58
CA PRO A 100 2.43 7.19 -14.78
C PRO A 100 2.24 6.13 -13.70
N SER A 101 2.06 6.54 -12.44
CA SER A 101 1.89 5.59 -11.34
C SER A 101 0.56 4.85 -11.37
N LEU A 102 -0.49 5.45 -11.91
CA LEU A 102 -1.83 4.83 -12.01
C LEU A 102 -2.03 4.07 -13.33
N GLU A 103 -1.39 4.49 -14.41
CA GLU A 103 -1.58 3.91 -15.76
C GLU A 103 -0.48 2.91 -16.17
N GLU A 104 0.76 3.11 -15.73
CA GLU A 104 1.92 2.42 -16.33
C GLU A 104 2.66 1.51 -15.34
N HIS A 105 2.88 1.98 -14.10
CA HIS A 105 3.68 1.28 -13.09
C HIS A 105 2.92 0.11 -12.43
N LEU A 106 3.65 -0.87 -11.89
CA LEU A 106 3.07 -1.93 -11.05
C LEU A 106 2.79 -1.39 -9.65
N ASN A 107 1.51 -1.27 -9.30
CA ASN A 107 1.06 -0.73 -8.03
C ASN A 107 -0.22 -1.40 -7.56
N ASN A 108 -0.49 -1.26 -6.27
CA ASN A 108 -1.75 -1.64 -5.67
C ASN A 108 -2.44 -0.44 -5.01
N LEU A 109 -3.77 -0.50 -4.98
CA LEU A 109 -4.64 0.32 -4.16
C LEU A 109 -5.59 -0.59 -3.38
N ILE A 110 -5.94 -0.18 -2.17
CA ILE A 110 -6.96 -0.80 -1.35
C ILE A 110 -7.98 0.29 -1.04
N VAL A 111 -9.25 -0.01 -1.29
CA VAL A 111 -10.37 0.85 -0.98
C VAL A 111 -11.07 0.30 0.25
N PHE A 112 -11.07 1.07 1.33
CA PHE A 112 -11.78 0.74 2.58
C PHE A 112 -13.04 1.60 2.71
N HIS A 113 -14.14 1.00 3.14
CA HIS A 113 -15.39 1.71 3.43
C HIS A 113 -15.67 1.70 4.94
N SER A 114 -14.85 2.43 5.70
CA SER A 114 -14.96 2.52 7.15
C SER A 114 -14.70 3.94 7.65
N LYS A 115 -15.66 4.46 8.43
CA LYS A 115 -15.52 5.74 9.13
C LYS A 115 -14.37 5.74 10.13
N GLU A 116 -14.13 4.61 10.78
CA GLU A 116 -13.03 4.46 11.74
C GLU A 116 -11.67 4.59 11.04
N ILE A 117 -11.50 3.88 9.92
CA ILE A 117 -10.29 3.95 9.10
C ILE A 117 -10.13 5.37 8.53
N ALA A 118 -11.19 5.96 7.96
CA ALA A 118 -11.18 7.33 7.47
C ALA A 118 -10.73 8.35 8.54
N THR A 119 -11.27 8.24 9.76
CA THR A 119 -10.89 9.11 10.88
C THR A 119 -9.41 8.96 11.25
N PHE A 120 -8.84 7.75 11.17
CA PHE A 120 -7.41 7.55 11.40
C PHE A 120 -6.55 8.26 10.35
N PHE A 121 -6.91 8.13 9.06
CA PHE A 121 -6.20 8.81 7.98
C PHE A 121 -6.35 10.33 8.00
N GLU A 122 -7.52 10.86 8.34
CA GLU A 122 -7.74 12.29 8.56
C GLU A 122 -6.88 12.85 9.70
N ARG A 123 -6.64 12.07 10.75
CA ARG A 123 -5.72 12.48 11.82
C ARG A 123 -4.27 12.60 11.35
N ILE A 124 -3.87 11.82 10.34
CA ILE A 124 -2.56 11.97 9.71
C ILE A 124 -2.49 13.30 8.96
N TYR A 125 -3.52 13.66 8.19
CA TYR A 125 -3.63 14.98 7.57
C TYR A 125 -3.56 16.11 8.63
N ASP A 126 -4.37 16.02 9.68
CA ASP A 126 -4.40 16.99 10.78
C ASP A 126 -3.04 17.17 11.46
N TRP A 127 -2.27 16.09 11.54
CA TRP A 127 -0.90 16.14 12.04
C TRP A 127 0.04 16.89 11.09
N LEU A 128 0.00 16.53 9.82
CA LEU A 128 0.85 17.11 8.78
C LEU A 128 0.58 18.61 8.60
N VAL A 129 -0.68 19.04 8.68
CA VAL A 129 -1.07 20.43 8.42
C VAL A 129 -1.14 21.28 9.68
N PHE A 130 -1.61 20.74 10.80
CA PHE A 130 -1.86 21.51 12.03
C PHE A 130 -0.96 21.10 13.21
N GLY A 131 -0.07 20.13 13.04
CA GLY A 131 0.85 19.67 14.09
C GLY A 131 0.18 18.85 15.20
N LYS A 132 -1.08 18.42 15.03
CA LYS A 132 -1.79 17.60 16.02
C LYS A 132 -1.31 16.15 15.96
N ARG A 133 -0.47 15.73 16.90
CA ARG A 133 0.10 14.37 16.89
C ARG A 133 -1.00 13.28 16.87
N PRO A 134 -0.98 12.33 15.92
CA PRO A 134 -2.00 11.31 15.76
C PRO A 134 -1.63 10.04 16.54
N GLN A 135 -2.51 9.03 16.50
CA GLN A 135 -2.20 7.71 17.03
C GLN A 135 -1.19 7.01 16.11
N ALA A 136 -0.27 6.23 16.70
CA ALA A 136 0.72 5.47 15.95
C ALA A 136 0.13 4.24 15.24
N ARG A 137 -1.05 3.78 15.68
CA ARG A 137 -1.62 2.49 15.33
C ARG A 137 -3.15 2.53 15.40
N LEU A 138 -3.80 1.81 14.49
CA LEU A 138 -5.22 1.48 14.53
C LEU A 138 -5.39 -0.03 14.28
N GLU A 139 -6.05 -0.74 15.19
CA GLU A 139 -6.50 -2.14 14.98
C GLU A 139 -7.96 -2.13 14.54
N THR A 140 -8.29 -2.88 13.48
CA THR A 140 -9.66 -3.06 12.97
C THR A 140 -9.92 -4.53 12.62
N GLU A 141 -11.13 -4.84 12.16
CA GLU A 141 -11.45 -6.16 11.60
C GLU A 141 -10.71 -6.46 10.28
N GLU A 142 -10.30 -5.42 9.55
CA GLU A 142 -9.58 -5.55 8.29
C GLU A 142 -8.10 -5.88 8.52
N GLY A 143 -7.53 -5.42 9.63
CA GLY A 143 -6.13 -5.57 9.97
C GLY A 143 -5.64 -4.46 10.88
N THR A 144 -4.34 -4.24 10.89
CA THR A 144 -3.70 -3.20 11.71
C THR A 144 -2.98 -2.20 10.82
N PHE A 145 -3.31 -0.92 10.98
CA PHE A 145 -2.58 0.19 10.38
C PHE A 145 -1.53 0.72 11.34
N PHE A 146 -0.36 1.09 10.82
CA PHE A 146 0.75 1.68 11.55
C PHE A 146 1.23 2.94 10.84
N LEU A 147 1.43 4.01 11.59
CA LEU A 147 1.94 5.29 11.09
C LEU A 147 3.41 5.45 11.46
N ILE A 148 4.26 5.51 10.44
CA ILE A 148 5.71 5.75 10.56
C ILE A 148 5.96 7.26 10.49
N PRO A 149 6.93 7.81 11.24
CA PRO A 149 7.87 7.15 12.17
C PRO A 149 7.37 7.10 13.62
N ILE A 150 6.06 7.22 13.85
CA ILE A 150 5.52 7.14 15.23
C ILE A 150 5.56 5.70 15.75
N ALA A 151 5.27 4.74 14.87
CA ALA A 151 5.51 3.32 15.06
C ALA A 151 6.87 2.92 14.46
N ASP A 152 7.43 1.81 14.97
CA ASP A 152 8.69 1.22 14.50
C ASP A 152 8.40 0.24 13.36
N GLY A 153 8.58 0.70 12.12
CA GLY A 153 8.23 -0.04 10.91
C GLY A 153 9.07 -1.29 10.70
N GLU A 154 10.37 -1.19 10.98
CA GLU A 154 11.32 -2.29 10.86
C GLU A 154 10.96 -3.40 11.84
N LYS A 155 10.69 -3.05 13.10
CA LYS A 155 10.26 -4.03 14.10
C LYS A 155 8.98 -4.76 13.70
N ILE A 156 8.00 -4.07 13.13
CA ILE A 156 6.74 -4.68 12.66
C ILE A 156 7.05 -5.75 11.59
N VAL A 157 7.89 -5.41 10.61
CA VAL A 157 8.31 -6.36 9.56
C VAL A 157 9.08 -7.54 10.14
N LEU A 158 10.07 -7.29 11.00
CA LEU A 158 10.88 -8.34 11.61
C LEU A 158 10.03 -9.29 12.47
N ASP A 159 9.14 -8.76 13.32
CA ASP A 159 8.24 -9.55 14.15
C ASP A 159 7.34 -10.48 13.30
N ALA A 160 6.90 -10.00 12.13
CA ALA A 160 6.15 -10.82 11.18
C ALA A 160 7.03 -11.90 10.53
N LEU A 161 8.21 -11.54 10.03
CA LEU A 161 9.15 -12.47 9.39
C LEU A 161 9.57 -13.62 10.32
N TRP A 162 9.75 -13.36 11.61
CA TRP A 162 10.06 -14.41 12.60
C TRP A 162 8.99 -15.50 12.71
N LYS A 163 7.76 -15.24 12.24
CA LYS A 163 6.67 -16.23 12.20
C LYS A 163 6.78 -17.18 11.02
N ALA A 164 7.57 -16.87 9.99
CA ALA A 164 7.67 -17.66 8.76
C ALA A 164 8.14 -19.11 9.00
N LYS A 165 7.59 -20.04 8.23
CA LYS A 165 7.87 -21.48 8.31
C LYS A 165 8.08 -22.17 6.96
N ARG A 166 7.49 -21.66 5.87
CA ARG A 166 7.52 -22.30 4.54
C ARG A 166 8.07 -21.37 3.47
N TYR A 167 7.52 -20.17 3.34
CA TYR A 167 7.98 -19.20 2.35
C TYR A 167 7.70 -17.75 2.74
N VAL A 168 8.48 -16.86 2.15
CA VAL A 168 8.25 -15.41 2.13
C VAL A 168 8.25 -14.97 0.67
N LEU A 169 7.20 -14.25 0.27
CA LEU A 169 7.14 -13.51 -0.98
C LEU A 169 7.36 -12.04 -0.66
N LEU A 170 8.38 -11.41 -1.23
CA LEU A 170 8.69 -10.00 -1.03
C LEU A 170 8.64 -9.29 -2.38
N CYS A 171 7.81 -8.26 -2.50
CA CYS A 171 7.77 -7.36 -3.65
C CYS A 171 8.17 -5.97 -3.17
N SER A 172 9.32 -5.47 -3.61
CA SER A 172 9.87 -4.21 -3.08
C SER A 172 10.55 -3.37 -4.14
N TYR A 173 10.00 -2.17 -4.38
CA TYR A 173 10.62 -1.16 -5.25
C TYR A 173 12.05 -0.80 -4.81
N ALA A 174 12.22 -0.43 -3.54
CA ALA A 174 13.52 -0.12 -2.96
C ALA A 174 13.74 -1.01 -1.73
N PHE A 175 14.79 -1.83 -1.79
CA PHE A 175 15.19 -2.74 -0.71
C PHE A 175 16.66 -2.54 -0.36
N THR A 176 16.91 -1.92 0.79
CA THR A 176 18.26 -1.64 1.31
C THR A 176 18.39 -1.93 2.81
N ASP A 177 17.32 -2.40 3.44
CA ASP A 177 17.31 -2.69 4.87
C ASP A 177 18.13 -3.94 5.21
N GLU A 178 19.17 -3.76 6.03
CA GLU A 178 20.15 -4.80 6.34
C GLU A 178 19.59 -5.85 7.32
N ASP A 179 18.74 -5.45 8.27
CA ASP A 179 18.18 -6.36 9.28
C ASP A 179 17.07 -7.24 8.70
N VAL A 180 16.23 -6.69 7.83
CA VAL A 180 15.28 -7.48 7.02
C VAL A 180 16.04 -8.46 6.14
N PHE A 181 17.08 -8.01 5.43
CA PHE A 181 17.90 -8.90 4.60
C PHE A 181 18.55 -10.04 5.40
N ALA A 182 19.17 -9.71 6.54
CA ALA A 182 19.79 -10.69 7.43
C ALA A 182 18.76 -11.70 7.97
N THR A 183 17.56 -11.24 8.30
CA THR A 183 16.46 -12.09 8.75
C THR A 183 16.00 -13.04 7.64
N LEU A 184 15.83 -12.56 6.41
CA LEU A 184 15.51 -13.40 5.25
C LEU A 184 16.60 -14.45 5.00
N LYS A 185 17.89 -14.08 5.14
CA LYS A 185 19.02 -15.03 5.02
C LYS A 185 18.99 -16.10 6.09
N PHE A 186 18.72 -15.71 7.34
CA PHE A 186 18.58 -16.64 8.43
C PHE A 186 17.43 -17.62 8.18
N LEU A 187 16.25 -17.12 7.79
CA LEU A 187 15.09 -17.96 7.47
C LEU A 187 15.38 -18.93 6.32
N SER A 188 16.05 -18.46 5.27
CA SER A 188 16.50 -19.28 4.15
C SER A 188 17.43 -20.41 4.59
N SER A 189 18.39 -20.13 5.49
CA SER A 189 19.26 -21.18 6.07
C SER A 189 18.50 -22.22 6.91
N ARG A 190 17.27 -21.90 7.34
CA ARG A 190 16.37 -22.80 8.07
C ARG A 190 15.40 -23.55 7.15
N GLY A 191 15.52 -23.38 5.83
CA GLY A 191 14.68 -24.04 4.83
C GLY A 191 13.38 -23.32 4.50
N VAL A 192 13.27 -22.02 4.84
CA VAL A 192 12.16 -21.17 4.35
C VAL A 192 12.51 -20.67 2.95
N GLU A 193 11.65 -20.89 1.97
CA GLU A 193 11.87 -20.41 0.61
C GLU A 193 11.65 -18.90 0.53
N ILE A 194 12.61 -18.16 -0.01
CA ILE A 194 12.52 -16.70 -0.12
C ILE A 194 12.44 -16.31 -1.59
N TYR A 195 11.33 -15.69 -1.98
CA TYR A 195 11.09 -15.16 -3.33
C TYR A 195 11.04 -13.64 -3.27
N ILE A 196 11.83 -12.98 -4.11
CA ILE A 196 11.95 -11.52 -4.14
C ILE A 196 11.68 -11.03 -5.55
N ILE A 197 10.69 -10.16 -5.71
CA ILE A 197 10.50 -9.33 -6.89
C ILE A 197 10.99 -7.94 -6.56
N THR A 198 11.89 -7.41 -7.37
CA THR A 198 12.49 -6.10 -7.16
C THR A 198 12.61 -5.32 -8.47
N ASP A 199 12.80 -4.01 -8.35
CA ASP A 199 13.06 -3.10 -9.46
C ASP A 199 14.58 -2.89 -9.67
N GLU A 200 14.97 -2.16 -10.72
CA GLU A 200 16.38 -1.82 -11.02
C GLU A 200 17.07 -1.11 -9.85
N TRP A 201 16.31 -0.46 -8.97
CA TRP A 201 16.85 0.20 -7.79
C TRP A 201 17.67 -0.73 -6.91
N PHE A 202 17.34 -2.03 -6.88
CA PHE A 202 18.10 -3.03 -6.13
C PHE A 202 19.52 -3.26 -6.67
N GLU A 203 19.77 -3.01 -7.96
CA GLU A 203 21.13 -3.07 -8.51
C GLU A 203 22.02 -1.96 -7.93
N SER A 204 21.43 -0.85 -7.48
CA SER A 204 22.15 0.21 -6.77
C SER A 204 22.29 -0.03 -5.26
N SER A 205 21.64 -1.08 -4.73
CA SER A 205 21.68 -1.44 -3.32
C SER A 205 22.97 -2.15 -2.95
N ARG A 206 23.56 -1.79 -1.80
CA ARG A 206 24.71 -2.50 -1.23
C ARG A 206 24.40 -3.97 -0.91
N LEU A 207 23.12 -4.31 -0.74
CA LEU A 207 22.67 -5.69 -0.52
C LEU A 207 22.95 -6.60 -1.73
N ARG A 208 23.08 -6.03 -2.93
CA ARG A 208 23.40 -6.79 -4.15
C ARG A 208 24.81 -7.39 -4.12
N GLU A 209 25.72 -6.77 -3.37
CA GLU A 209 27.09 -7.26 -3.15
C GLU A 209 27.11 -8.49 -2.22
N LEU A 210 26.02 -8.77 -1.51
CA LEU A 210 25.91 -9.91 -0.61
C LEU A 210 25.49 -11.18 -1.37
N PRO A 211 25.89 -12.38 -0.90
CA PRO A 211 25.55 -13.63 -1.58
C PRO A 211 24.03 -13.82 -1.66
N LEU A 212 23.44 -13.90 -2.85
CA LEU A 212 21.98 -14.03 -3.06
C LEU A 212 21.54 -15.45 -3.43
N GLU A 213 22.45 -16.42 -3.49
CA GLU A 213 22.22 -17.77 -4.06
C GLU A 213 21.15 -18.58 -3.33
N THR A 214 20.81 -18.18 -2.09
CA THR A 214 19.78 -18.82 -1.28
C THR A 214 18.38 -18.21 -1.48
N PHE A 215 18.27 -17.16 -2.31
CA PHE A 215 17.01 -16.49 -2.66
C PHE A 215 16.66 -16.74 -4.12
N HIS A 216 15.36 -16.79 -4.41
CA HIS A 216 14.86 -16.68 -5.77
C HIS A 216 14.57 -15.21 -6.03
N VAL A 217 15.29 -14.58 -6.98
CA VAL A 217 15.16 -13.14 -7.26
C VAL A 217 14.72 -12.93 -8.71
N LEU A 218 13.67 -12.14 -8.90
CA LEU A 218 13.22 -11.62 -10.18
C LEU A 218 13.36 -10.09 -10.18
N GLU A 219 14.17 -9.58 -11.09
CA GLU A 219 14.29 -8.14 -11.35
C GLU A 219 13.36 -7.77 -12.50
N VAL A 220 12.46 -6.82 -12.25
CA VAL A 220 11.54 -6.26 -13.24
C VAL A 220 12.08 -4.90 -13.66
N LYS A 221 12.37 -4.74 -14.95
CA LYS A 221 12.88 -3.48 -15.53
C LYS A 221 11.80 -2.63 -16.18
N GLU A 222 10.77 -3.28 -16.70
CA GLU A 222 9.65 -2.63 -17.39
C GLU A 222 8.41 -3.54 -17.27
N PRO A 223 7.24 -3.00 -16.88
CA PRO A 223 7.04 -1.65 -16.33
C PRO A 223 7.69 -1.48 -14.95
N LEU A 224 7.88 -0.22 -14.51
CA LEU A 224 8.46 0.09 -13.19
C LEU A 224 7.70 -0.64 -12.07
N MET A 225 8.42 -1.41 -11.25
CA MET A 225 7.82 -2.22 -10.20
C MET A 225 7.74 -1.42 -8.89
N HIS A 226 6.58 -0.85 -8.59
CA HIS A 226 6.41 0.07 -7.46
C HIS A 226 5.66 -0.54 -6.27
N HIS A 227 5.45 -1.85 -6.23
CA HIS A 227 4.89 -2.52 -5.06
C HIS A 227 5.84 -2.46 -3.86
N LYS A 228 5.24 -2.42 -2.66
CA LYS A 228 5.92 -2.63 -1.37
C LYS A 228 5.06 -3.53 -0.50
N PHE A 229 5.23 -4.83 -0.64
CA PHE A 229 4.52 -5.78 0.21
C PHE A 229 5.33 -7.04 0.45
N LEU A 230 4.96 -7.76 1.51
CA LEU A 230 5.37 -9.14 1.72
C LEU A 230 4.20 -10.02 2.11
N VAL A 231 4.26 -11.28 1.71
CA VAL A 231 3.35 -12.35 2.12
C VAL A 231 4.15 -13.46 2.80
N ILE A 232 3.72 -13.87 3.99
CA ILE A 232 4.37 -14.92 4.77
C ILE A 232 3.44 -16.12 4.87
N ASP A 233 3.91 -17.26 4.37
CA ASP A 233 3.23 -18.56 4.41
C ASP A 233 1.78 -18.55 3.90
N GLY A 234 1.36 -17.55 3.11
CA GLY A 234 -0.03 -17.36 2.67
C GLY A 234 -0.96 -17.05 3.85
N LYS A 235 -0.46 -16.39 4.90
CA LYS A 235 -1.21 -16.10 6.14
C LYS A 235 -1.11 -14.67 6.63
N ILE A 236 0.01 -14.00 6.37
CA ILE A 236 0.26 -12.63 6.83
C ILE A 236 0.63 -11.82 5.60
N LEU A 237 -0.04 -10.69 5.42
CA LEU A 237 0.30 -9.66 4.46
C LEU A 237 0.79 -8.44 5.24
N ILE A 238 1.90 -7.86 4.80
CA ILE A 238 2.26 -6.47 5.13
C ILE A 238 2.38 -5.71 3.81
N THR A 239 1.70 -4.57 3.70
CA THR A 239 1.73 -3.69 2.52
C THR A 239 1.63 -2.23 2.94
N GLY A 240 1.86 -1.30 2.02
CA GLY A 240 1.60 0.12 2.24
C GLY A 240 2.49 1.03 1.39
N SER A 241 2.76 2.22 1.91
CA SER A 241 3.56 3.23 1.22
C SER A 241 5.07 3.09 1.45
N ALA A 242 5.47 2.44 2.56
CA ALA A 242 6.84 2.32 3.01
C ALA A 242 7.68 1.41 2.11
N ASN A 243 8.85 1.89 1.68
CA ASN A 243 9.90 1.03 1.12
C ASN A 243 10.64 0.27 2.23
N PHE A 244 11.27 -0.85 1.88
CA PHE A 244 12.08 -1.66 2.79
C PHE A 244 13.48 -1.05 2.95
N THR A 245 13.52 0.14 3.55
CA THR A 245 14.72 0.95 3.75
C THR A 245 14.69 1.63 5.11
N GLU A 246 15.86 2.00 5.62
CA GLU A 246 16.02 2.83 6.84
C GLU A 246 15.10 4.06 6.85
N SER A 247 15.02 4.79 5.73
CA SER A 247 14.15 5.96 5.63
C SER A 247 12.67 5.59 5.65
N GLY A 248 12.27 4.50 4.96
CA GLY A 248 10.89 4.03 4.91
C GLY A 248 10.39 3.50 6.26
N PHE A 249 11.26 2.92 7.07
CA PHE A 249 10.88 2.37 8.39
C PHE A 249 11.01 3.33 9.55
N HIS A 250 11.88 4.35 9.46
CA HIS A 250 12.26 5.16 10.62
C HIS A 250 12.16 6.68 10.43
N ARG A 251 11.98 7.19 9.20
CA ARG A 251 12.06 8.64 8.95
C ARG A 251 10.87 9.22 8.19
N ASN A 252 10.49 8.57 7.09
CA ASN A 252 9.41 9.04 6.24
C ASN A 252 8.07 8.92 6.95
N VAL A 253 7.14 9.82 6.58
CA VAL A 253 5.74 9.65 6.95
C VAL A 253 5.13 8.61 6.03
N GLU A 254 4.91 7.41 6.56
CA GLU A 254 4.38 6.26 5.82
C GLU A 254 3.19 5.65 6.57
N VAL A 255 2.32 4.96 5.84
CA VAL A 255 1.34 4.07 6.45
C VAL A 255 1.62 2.64 6.00
N MET A 256 1.72 1.74 6.97
CA MET A 256 1.83 0.29 6.77
C MET A 256 0.54 -0.37 7.24
N PHE A 257 0.17 -1.47 6.58
CA PHE A 257 -1.01 -2.27 6.87
C PHE A 257 -0.60 -3.74 7.00
N GLU A 258 -0.76 -4.32 8.19
CA GLU A 258 -0.58 -5.76 8.46
C GLU A 258 -1.96 -6.41 8.57
N THR A 259 -2.19 -7.51 7.86
CA THR A 259 -3.41 -8.29 8.00
C THR A 259 -3.18 -9.79 7.86
N SER A 260 -4.06 -10.57 8.51
CA SER A 260 -4.21 -12.00 8.29
C SER A 260 -5.57 -12.35 7.68
N ASN A 261 -6.32 -11.35 7.21
CA ASN A 261 -7.55 -11.59 6.47
C ASN A 261 -7.18 -12.26 5.13
N ARG A 262 -7.79 -13.43 4.92
CA ARG A 262 -7.46 -14.35 3.85
C ARG A 262 -7.67 -13.75 2.46
N GLU A 263 -8.68 -12.90 2.28
CA GLU A 263 -8.99 -12.31 0.97
C GLU A 263 -7.84 -11.41 0.50
N TYR A 264 -7.36 -10.50 1.36
CA TYR A 264 -6.18 -9.68 1.04
C TYR A 264 -4.94 -10.52 0.79
N VAL A 265 -4.67 -11.49 1.66
CA VAL A 265 -3.48 -12.33 1.55
C VAL A 265 -3.47 -13.11 0.24
N GLU A 266 -4.59 -13.71 -0.15
CA GLU A 266 -4.74 -14.43 -1.42
C GLU A 266 -4.60 -13.49 -2.61
N SER A 267 -5.23 -12.30 -2.59
CA SER A 267 -5.11 -11.31 -3.68
C SER A 267 -3.67 -10.86 -3.93
N PHE A 268 -2.90 -10.55 -2.87
CA PHE A 268 -1.49 -10.16 -3.01
C PHE A 268 -0.58 -11.33 -3.41
N GLU A 269 -0.88 -12.55 -2.97
CA GLU A 269 -0.15 -13.75 -3.40
C GLU A 269 -0.41 -14.06 -4.88
N GLU A 270 -1.66 -13.92 -5.35
CA GLU A 270 -2.01 -14.03 -6.77
C GLU A 270 -1.28 -12.99 -7.61
N GLU A 271 -1.20 -11.74 -7.14
CA GLU A 271 -0.48 -10.69 -7.84
C GLU A 271 1.02 -10.97 -7.92
N PHE A 272 1.64 -11.38 -6.81
CA PHE A 272 3.03 -11.81 -6.83
C PHE A 272 3.26 -12.91 -7.88
N ASN A 273 2.40 -13.92 -7.90
CA ASN A 273 2.50 -15.03 -8.86
C ASN A 273 2.30 -14.59 -10.31
N ARG A 274 1.46 -13.57 -10.56
CA ARG A 274 1.22 -13.00 -11.88
C ARG A 274 2.50 -12.36 -12.42
N ILE A 275 3.12 -11.49 -11.63
CA ILE A 275 4.38 -10.84 -11.97
C ILE A 275 5.50 -11.89 -12.10
N TRP A 276 5.58 -12.86 -11.18
CA TRP A 276 6.60 -13.91 -11.19
C TRP A 276 6.58 -14.76 -12.46
N ARG A 277 5.40 -14.99 -13.03
CA ARG A 277 5.22 -15.73 -14.29
C ARG A 277 5.41 -14.86 -15.54
N GLY A 278 5.70 -13.58 -15.38
CA GLY A 278 5.84 -12.62 -16.48
C GLY A 278 4.52 -12.20 -17.12
N TYR A 279 3.39 -12.37 -16.43
CA TYR A 279 2.10 -11.90 -16.94
C TYR A 279 1.89 -10.43 -16.59
N PHE A 280 2.16 -9.53 -17.53
CA PHE A 280 1.78 -8.13 -17.42
C PHE A 280 0.56 -7.90 -18.31
N VAL A 281 -0.64 -7.79 -17.74
CA VAL A 281 -1.85 -7.46 -18.50
C VAL A 281 -2.20 -6.00 -18.26
N GLN A 282 -1.63 -5.09 -19.03
CA GLN A 282 -2.14 -3.73 -19.06
C GLN A 282 -3.45 -3.73 -19.86
N GLY A 283 -4.60 -3.57 -19.18
CA GLY A 283 -5.82 -3.02 -19.77
C GLY A 283 -6.56 -3.82 -20.85
N VAL A 284 -6.35 -5.13 -20.99
CA VAL A 284 -7.16 -5.95 -21.93
C VAL A 284 -8.09 -6.90 -21.16
N ARG A 285 -9.38 -6.54 -21.12
CA ARG A 285 -10.47 -7.46 -20.80
C ARG A 285 -10.57 -8.53 -21.89
N PHE A 286 -10.60 -9.82 -21.51
CA PHE A 286 -11.21 -10.85 -22.34
C PHE A 286 -12.71 -10.94 -22.03
#